data_AF-A0A5C6A7C4-F1
#
_entry.id   AF-A0A5C6A7C4-F1
#
_cell.length_a   1.000
_cell.length_b   1.000
_cell.length_c   1.000
_cell.angle_alpha   90.00
_cell.angle_beta   90.00
_cell.angle_gamma   90.00
#
_symmetry.space_group_name_H-M   'P 1'
#
loop_
_entity.id
_entity.type
_entity.pdbx_description
1 polymer ?
#
loop_
_entity_poly.entity_id
_entity_poly.type
_entity_poly.pdbx_seq_one_letter_code
_entity_poly.pdbx_strand_id
1 'polypeptide(L)'
;MPSSYLISAKSWVERRFLHSNLAFSISKTPQQSDLQRVVDLLRPYDVGVPLIRVGGDGDGGYLVPDDLEGLEACFSPGVSHTANFELEMNRRGVPCHLVDASVSGPPIDLTDATFQPKFLMSYSSDGTTSLDEWVAWSGVKSDDLVLQMDIEGWEYEVLSACSDQLLSRFRVIILELHRLERLSQAPFLQFFRGLMQRLSGMFTVAHLHPNNCVPSMTIAGVEVPPVLELTLVRNDRVKSKTPVTGLPHALDELNVPANPANDVPSYYWQA
;
A
#
# COMPACT_ATOMS: atom_id res chain seq x y z
N MET A 1 0.97 -7.95 -58.74
CA MET A 1 0.67 -7.51 -57.36
C MET A 1 0.43 -8.73 -56.50
N PRO A 2 1.32 -9.03 -55.54
CA PRO A 2 0.89 -9.76 -54.36
C PRO A 2 1.45 -9.16 -53.06
N SER A 3 0.52 -8.94 -52.12
CA SER A 3 0.62 -9.08 -50.66
C SER A 3 2.00 -8.88 -50.01
N SER A 4 2.30 -7.65 -49.64
CA SER A 4 3.45 -7.30 -48.81
C SER A 4 3.09 -7.33 -47.32
N TYR A 5 3.67 -8.31 -46.62
CA TYR A 5 4.20 -8.20 -45.26
C TYR A 5 3.30 -7.62 -44.15
N LEU A 6 2.35 -8.43 -43.68
CA LEU A 6 1.95 -8.41 -42.27
C LEU A 6 2.64 -9.56 -41.53
N ILE A 7 3.96 -9.45 -41.39
CA ILE A 7 4.68 -10.23 -40.38
C ILE A 7 4.46 -9.47 -39.06
N SER A 8 3.57 -9.99 -38.22
CA SER A 8 3.26 -9.35 -36.93
C SER A 8 4.54 -9.17 -36.10
N ALA A 9 4.67 -8.00 -35.48
CA ALA A 9 5.79 -7.63 -34.61
C ALA A 9 6.09 -8.69 -33.52
N LYS A 10 5.09 -9.51 -33.13
CA LYS A 10 5.25 -10.67 -32.26
C LYS A 10 6.35 -11.63 -32.72
N SER A 11 6.36 -11.98 -34.00
CA SER A 11 7.25 -13.02 -34.53
C SER A 11 8.71 -12.58 -34.69
N TRP A 12 8.98 -11.27 -34.65
CA TRP A 12 10.32 -10.68 -34.71
C TRP A 12 10.93 -10.56 -33.31
N VAL A 13 10.12 -10.19 -32.31
CA VAL A 13 10.54 -10.17 -30.90
C VAL A 13 10.80 -11.60 -30.41
N GLU A 14 9.97 -12.57 -30.77
CA GLU A 14 10.20 -13.97 -30.36
C GLU A 14 11.52 -14.56 -30.91
N ARG A 15 11.94 -14.19 -32.13
CA ARG A 15 13.10 -14.85 -32.78
C ARG A 15 14.48 -14.34 -32.37
N ARG A 16 14.60 -13.13 -31.79
CA ARG A 16 15.91 -12.54 -31.45
C ARG A 16 16.31 -12.71 -29.98
N PHE A 17 15.37 -13.12 -29.11
CA PHE A 17 15.59 -13.16 -27.65
C PHE A 17 15.59 -14.58 -27.04
N LEU A 18 15.37 -15.63 -27.82
CA LEU A 18 15.39 -17.04 -27.37
C LEU A 18 16.79 -17.58 -26.99
N HIS A 19 17.84 -16.76 -27.07
CA HIS A 19 19.20 -17.14 -26.64
C HIS A 19 19.64 -16.52 -25.30
N SER A 20 18.73 -15.81 -24.63
CA SER A 20 18.95 -15.26 -23.29
C SER A 20 17.94 -15.85 -22.33
N ASN A 21 18.35 -16.19 -21.10
CA ASN A 21 17.46 -16.54 -19.98
C ASN A 21 16.59 -15.35 -19.50
N LEU A 22 16.23 -14.44 -20.41
CA LEU A 22 15.40 -13.27 -20.13
C LEU A 22 13.94 -13.66 -20.27
N ALA A 23 13.23 -13.70 -19.14
CA ALA A 23 11.78 -13.78 -19.12
C ALA A 23 11.20 -12.43 -19.55
N PHE A 24 10.36 -12.43 -20.59
CA PHE A 24 9.61 -11.25 -21.03
C PHE A 24 8.11 -11.53 -20.93
N SER A 25 7.36 -10.55 -20.46
CA SER A 25 5.90 -10.54 -20.52
C SER A 25 5.46 -9.47 -21.52
N ILE A 26 4.66 -9.86 -22.52
CA ILE A 26 4.06 -8.94 -23.48
C ILE A 26 2.61 -8.74 -23.08
N SER A 27 2.27 -7.53 -22.67
CA SER A 27 0.88 -7.14 -22.39
C SER A 27 0.53 -5.89 -23.20
N LYS A 28 -0.77 -5.60 -23.33
CA LYS A 28 -1.20 -4.34 -23.91
C LYS A 28 -0.83 -3.21 -22.96
N THR A 29 -0.18 -2.17 -23.50
CA THR A 29 0.00 -0.92 -22.77
C THR A 29 -1.39 -0.33 -22.45
N PRO A 30 -1.65 0.04 -21.19
CA PRO A 30 -2.89 0.70 -20.82
C PRO A 30 -3.05 2.04 -21.52
N GLN A 31 -4.30 2.49 -21.63
CA GLN A 31 -4.60 3.85 -22.08
C GLN A 31 -4.34 4.84 -20.95
N GLN A 32 -3.91 6.05 -21.28
CA GLN A 32 -3.73 7.14 -20.32
C GLN A 32 -4.97 7.36 -19.43
N SER A 33 -6.17 7.29 -20.03
CA SER A 33 -7.43 7.44 -19.29
C SER A 33 -7.68 6.36 -18.24
N ASP A 34 -7.16 5.15 -18.45
CA ASP A 34 -7.31 4.06 -17.46
C ASP A 34 -6.39 4.28 -16.27
N LEU A 35 -5.17 4.78 -16.50
CA LEU A 35 -4.27 5.20 -15.43
C LEU A 35 -4.82 6.40 -14.67
N GLN A 36 -5.37 7.40 -15.37
CA GLN A 36 -5.96 8.56 -14.70
C GLN A 36 -7.09 8.16 -13.74
N ARG A 37 -7.93 7.18 -14.12
CA ARG A 37 -8.97 6.64 -13.22
C ARG A 37 -8.39 5.97 -11.97
N VAL A 38 -7.21 5.37 -12.08
CA VAL A 38 -6.51 4.80 -10.92
C VAL A 38 -5.96 5.91 -10.04
N VAL A 39 -5.33 6.93 -10.62
CA VAL A 39 -4.87 8.12 -9.89
C VAL A 39 -6.03 8.80 -9.16
N ASP A 40 -7.20 8.93 -9.80
CA ASP A 40 -8.39 9.51 -9.17
C ASP A 40 -8.87 8.71 -7.94
N LEU A 41 -8.66 7.39 -7.90
CA LEU A 41 -8.99 6.55 -6.74
C LEU A 41 -7.97 6.68 -5.60
N LEU A 42 -6.75 7.13 -5.90
CA LEU A 42 -5.69 7.40 -4.93
C LEU A 42 -5.70 8.85 -4.44
N ARG A 43 -6.58 9.71 -4.98
CA ARG A 43 -6.65 11.11 -4.61
C ARG A 43 -6.89 11.28 -3.10
N PRO A 44 -6.04 12.03 -2.38
CA PRO A 44 -6.19 12.25 -0.95
C PRO A 44 -7.19 13.38 -0.70
N TYR A 45 -7.88 13.29 0.42
CA TYR A 45 -8.85 14.27 0.90
C TYR A 45 -8.46 14.69 2.32
N ASP A 46 -8.68 15.96 2.63
CA ASP A 46 -8.76 16.41 4.01
C ASP A 46 -9.98 15.73 4.66
N VAL A 47 -9.70 14.84 5.62
CA VAL A 47 -10.69 14.06 6.36
C VAL A 47 -11.27 14.80 7.57
N GLY A 48 -10.89 16.06 7.80
CA GLY A 48 -11.34 16.89 8.91
C GLY A 48 -10.69 16.53 10.26
N VAL A 49 -9.57 15.80 10.22
CA VAL A 49 -8.73 15.46 11.38
C VAL A 49 -7.28 15.78 11.00
N PRO A 50 -6.52 16.50 11.85
CA PRO A 50 -5.11 16.76 11.59
C PRO A 50 -4.31 15.47 11.40
N LEU A 51 -3.34 15.49 10.49
CA LEU A 51 -2.38 14.40 10.36
C LEU A 51 -1.22 14.58 11.35
N ILE A 52 -0.75 13.48 11.92
CA ILE A 52 0.46 13.37 12.73
C ILE A 52 1.39 12.33 12.10
N ARG A 53 2.70 12.50 12.25
CA ARG A 53 3.69 11.49 11.86
C ARG A 53 3.83 10.48 13.01
N VAL A 54 3.74 9.20 12.69
CA VAL A 54 3.91 8.08 13.63
C VAL A 54 4.96 7.13 13.06
N GLY A 55 5.93 6.74 13.88
CA GLY A 55 7.01 5.82 13.50
C GLY A 55 8.39 6.47 13.43
N GLY A 56 9.25 5.96 12.55
CA GLY A 56 10.63 6.42 12.44
C GLY A 56 10.81 7.71 11.65
N ASP A 57 12.03 8.26 11.71
CA ASP A 57 12.49 9.26 10.74
C ASP A 57 12.70 8.57 9.38
N GLY A 58 12.26 9.20 8.29
CA GLY A 58 12.31 8.60 6.95
C GLY A 58 11.44 7.34 6.80
N ASP A 59 12.04 6.23 6.37
CA ASP A 59 11.35 4.97 6.08
C ASP A 59 10.75 4.33 7.34
N GLY A 60 9.53 3.78 7.23
CA GLY A 60 8.79 3.23 8.36
C GLY A 60 8.17 4.30 9.29
N GLY A 61 8.00 5.53 8.79
CA GLY A 61 7.24 6.58 9.46
C GLY A 61 6.15 7.15 8.55
N TYR A 62 4.91 7.14 9.03
CA TYR A 62 3.73 7.42 8.21
C TYR A 62 2.89 8.55 8.78
N LEU A 63 2.22 9.29 7.91
CA LEU A 63 1.25 10.30 8.33
C LEU A 63 -0.12 9.65 8.50
N VAL A 64 -0.64 9.72 9.72
CA VAL A 64 -1.93 9.16 10.13
C VAL A 64 -2.82 10.26 10.73
N PRO A 65 -4.15 10.18 10.63
CA PRO A 65 -5.00 11.11 11.36
C PRO A 65 -4.78 10.97 12.86
N ASP A 66 -4.80 12.09 13.57
CA ASP A 66 -4.81 12.15 15.04
C ASP A 66 -6.18 11.74 15.60
N ASP A 67 -6.58 10.51 15.25
CA ASP A 67 -7.82 9.82 15.65
C ASP A 67 -7.49 8.43 16.22
N LEU A 68 -6.38 8.37 16.97
CA LEU A 68 -5.81 7.13 17.51
C LEU A 68 -6.39 6.75 18.88
N GLU A 69 -7.09 7.66 19.55
CA GLU A 69 -7.72 7.38 20.85
C GLU A 69 -8.83 6.32 20.69
N GLY A 70 -8.81 5.33 21.60
CA GLY A 70 -9.77 4.23 21.59
C GLY A 70 -9.49 3.13 20.56
N LEU A 71 -8.36 3.17 19.85
CA LEU A 71 -7.89 2.02 19.08
C LEU A 71 -7.55 0.87 20.04
N GLU A 72 -8.06 -0.33 19.75
CA GLU A 72 -7.86 -1.50 20.62
C GLU A 72 -6.68 -2.37 20.23
N ALA A 73 -6.24 -2.32 18.97
CA ALA A 73 -5.07 -3.05 18.52
C ALA A 73 -4.48 -2.50 17.22
N CYS A 74 -3.16 -2.66 17.11
CA CYS A 74 -2.39 -2.43 15.90
C CYS A 74 -1.96 -3.78 15.31
N PHE A 75 -2.36 -4.05 14.08
CA PHE A 75 -1.90 -5.20 13.30
C PHE A 75 -0.82 -4.72 12.32
N SER A 76 0.41 -5.19 12.51
CA SER A 76 1.56 -4.82 11.69
C SER A 76 2.31 -6.06 11.18
N PRO A 77 1.97 -6.57 9.98
CA PRO A 77 2.78 -7.57 9.28
C PRO A 77 4.05 -6.96 8.66
N GLY A 78 5.07 -7.82 8.42
CA GLY A 78 6.28 -7.41 7.70
C GLY A 78 7.31 -6.67 8.55
N VAL A 79 7.29 -6.91 9.86
CA VAL A 79 8.22 -6.27 10.81
C VAL A 79 9.62 -6.84 10.59
N SER A 80 10.38 -6.13 9.76
CA SER A 80 11.77 -6.42 9.41
C SER A 80 12.72 -6.10 10.58
N HIS A 81 13.79 -5.35 10.34
CA HIS A 81 14.79 -5.02 11.36
C HIS A 81 14.46 -3.77 12.19
N THR A 82 13.34 -3.10 11.92
CA THR A 82 12.85 -1.97 12.71
C THR A 82 11.36 -2.16 13.03
N ALA A 83 10.91 -1.54 14.13
CA ALA A 83 9.51 -1.59 14.57
C ALA A 83 9.10 -0.26 15.23
N ASN A 84 9.51 0.86 14.62
CA ASN A 84 9.34 2.19 15.22
C ASN A 84 7.88 2.64 15.24
N PHE A 85 7.11 2.31 14.20
CA PHE A 85 5.67 2.57 14.15
C PHE A 85 4.95 1.85 15.29
N GLU A 86 5.24 0.56 15.45
CA GLU A 86 4.66 -0.30 16.48
C GLU A 86 5.04 0.19 17.87
N LEU A 87 6.28 0.62 18.06
CA LEU A 87 6.76 1.18 19.32
C LEU A 87 6.00 2.46 19.69
N GLU A 88 5.72 3.34 18.73
CA GLU A 88 4.96 4.56 19.00
C GLU A 88 3.48 4.25 19.29
N MET A 89 2.86 3.34 18.54
CA MET A 89 1.50 2.87 18.85
C MET A 89 1.42 2.24 20.25
N ASN A 90 2.42 1.42 20.61
CA ASN A 90 2.50 0.79 21.92
C ASN A 90 2.66 1.79 23.06
N ARG A 91 3.47 2.84 22.87
CA ARG A 91 3.62 3.96 23.83
C ARG A 91 2.33 4.76 24.00
N ARG A 92 1.46 4.77 23.00
CA ARG A 92 0.11 5.36 23.07
C ARG A 92 -0.91 4.43 23.73
N GLY A 93 -0.49 3.25 24.19
CA GLY A 93 -1.34 2.28 24.86
C GLY A 93 -2.11 1.37 23.92
N VAL A 94 -1.71 1.27 22.64
CA VAL A 94 -2.33 0.36 21.66
C VAL A 94 -1.51 -0.93 21.59
N PRO A 95 -2.06 -2.10 21.99
CA PRO A 95 -1.40 -3.40 21.84
C PRO A 95 -1.05 -3.70 20.38
N CYS A 96 0.12 -4.28 20.15
CA CYS A 96 0.61 -4.58 18.79
C CYS A 96 0.64 -6.09 18.53
N HIS A 97 0.02 -6.52 17.44
CA HIS A 97 0.12 -7.86 16.90
C HIS A 97 0.98 -7.83 15.65
N LEU A 98 2.06 -8.61 15.67
CA LEU A 98 3.08 -8.66 14.63
C LEU A 98 3.12 -10.03 13.95
N VAL A 99 3.36 -10.05 12.64
CA VAL A 99 3.53 -11.30 11.89
C VAL A 99 4.57 -11.15 10.79
N ASP A 100 5.67 -11.89 10.92
CA ASP A 100 6.72 -11.95 9.91
C ASP A 100 7.56 -13.22 10.10
N ALA A 101 7.73 -14.02 9.06
CA ALA A 101 8.59 -15.21 9.09
C ALA A 101 10.04 -14.92 8.67
N SER A 102 10.35 -13.71 8.22
CA SER A 102 11.70 -13.28 7.83
C SER A 102 12.62 -13.05 9.03
N VAL A 103 12.04 -12.79 10.21
CA VAL A 103 12.74 -12.54 11.47
C VAL A 103 12.34 -13.56 12.54
N SER A 104 13.21 -13.78 13.52
CA SER A 104 12.93 -14.69 14.65
C SER A 104 11.97 -14.10 15.69
N GLY A 105 11.76 -12.78 15.66
CA GLY A 105 10.98 -12.02 16.62
C GLY A 105 11.07 -10.53 16.32
N PRO A 106 10.25 -9.70 17.01
CA PRO A 106 10.30 -8.26 16.84
C PRO A 106 11.69 -7.71 17.19
N PRO A 107 12.19 -6.70 16.46
CA PRO A 107 13.51 -6.11 16.70
C PRO A 107 13.57 -5.24 17.96
N ILE A 108 12.43 -4.98 18.60
CA ILE A 108 12.27 -4.11 19.76
C ILE A 108 11.30 -4.76 20.75
N ASP A 109 11.56 -4.59 22.06
CA ASP A 109 10.65 -5.02 23.12
C ASP A 109 9.40 -4.12 23.16
N LEU A 110 8.23 -4.72 22.96
CA LEU A 110 6.93 -4.07 23.04
C LEU A 110 6.13 -4.63 24.22
N THR A 111 5.43 -3.77 24.94
CA THR A 111 4.57 -4.18 26.06
C THR A 111 3.27 -4.76 25.53
N ASP A 112 2.79 -5.88 26.08
CA ASP A 112 1.52 -6.49 25.66
C ASP A 112 1.39 -6.75 24.15
N ALA A 113 2.51 -7.07 23.49
CA ALA A 113 2.55 -7.40 22.07
C ALA A 113 2.61 -8.91 21.83
N THR A 114 2.13 -9.33 20.66
CA THR A 114 2.25 -10.72 20.20
C THR A 114 3.00 -10.78 18.88
N PHE A 115 3.74 -11.86 18.65
CA PHE A 115 4.44 -12.10 17.39
C PHE A 115 4.17 -13.50 16.88
N GLN A 116 3.93 -13.64 15.57
CA GLN A 116 3.90 -14.93 14.88
C GLN A 116 4.98 -15.00 13.80
N PRO A 117 5.85 -16.04 13.80
CA PRO A 117 6.83 -16.26 12.74
C PRO A 117 6.15 -16.89 11.51
N LYS A 118 5.25 -16.15 10.88
CA LYS A 118 4.49 -16.55 9.68
C LYS A 118 4.49 -15.45 8.65
N PHE A 119 4.31 -15.79 7.38
CA PHE A 119 3.99 -14.79 6.35
C PHE A 119 2.48 -14.53 6.30
N LEU A 120 2.11 -13.25 6.19
CA LEU A 120 0.73 -12.86 5.93
C LEU A 120 0.43 -13.05 4.44
N MET A 121 -0.53 -13.94 4.12
CA MET A 121 -0.89 -14.32 2.75
C MET A 121 -2.41 -14.33 2.57
N SER A 122 -2.92 -14.70 1.39
CA SER A 122 -4.37 -14.87 1.17
C SER A 122 -4.97 -16.14 1.81
N TYR A 123 -4.13 -17.00 2.36
CA TYR A 123 -4.50 -18.30 2.93
C TYR A 123 -3.64 -18.61 4.16
N SER A 124 -4.11 -19.55 4.96
CA SER A 124 -3.36 -20.09 6.10
C SER A 124 -2.88 -21.50 5.83
N SER A 125 -1.62 -21.76 6.20
CA SER A 125 -1.02 -23.09 6.21
C SER A 125 0.04 -23.18 7.30
N ASP A 126 0.85 -24.24 7.27
CA ASP A 126 2.12 -24.21 7.99
C ASP A 126 3.00 -23.08 7.41
N GLY A 127 3.54 -22.22 8.29
CA GLY A 127 4.34 -21.05 7.91
C GLY A 127 3.59 -19.81 7.38
N THR A 128 2.27 -19.86 7.13
CA THR A 128 1.49 -18.70 6.67
C THR A 128 0.20 -18.50 7.47
N THR A 129 -0.35 -17.29 7.43
CA THR A 129 -1.68 -16.97 7.97
C THR A 129 -2.40 -15.99 7.05
N SER A 130 -3.73 -16.08 6.98
CA SER A 130 -4.56 -15.02 6.41
C SER A 130 -4.77 -13.89 7.42
N LEU A 131 -5.17 -12.71 6.93
CA LEU A 131 -5.52 -11.57 7.79
C LEU A 131 -6.72 -11.92 8.70
N ASP A 132 -7.72 -12.60 8.15
CA ASP A 132 -8.90 -13.06 8.91
C ASP A 132 -8.55 -14.02 10.04
N GLU A 133 -7.73 -15.03 9.78
CA GLU A 133 -7.34 -15.97 10.83
C GLU A 133 -6.39 -15.34 11.85
N TRP A 134 -5.51 -14.45 11.42
CA TRP A 134 -4.56 -13.79 12.31
C TRP A 134 -5.27 -12.82 13.28
N VAL A 135 -6.19 -11.99 12.77
CA VAL A 135 -7.01 -11.13 13.63
C VAL A 135 -7.90 -11.99 14.53
N ALA A 136 -8.47 -13.09 14.05
CA ALA A 136 -9.25 -13.99 14.89
C ALA A 136 -8.41 -14.62 16.02
N TRP A 137 -7.17 -15.02 15.72
CA TRP A 137 -6.23 -15.59 16.69
C TRP A 137 -5.86 -14.62 17.80
N SER A 138 -5.75 -13.32 17.51
CA SER A 138 -5.46 -12.29 18.53
C SER A 138 -6.54 -12.22 19.63
N GLY A 139 -7.75 -12.70 19.35
CA GLY A 139 -8.90 -12.59 20.25
C GLY A 139 -9.59 -11.22 20.23
N VAL A 140 -9.03 -10.21 19.58
CA VAL A 140 -9.58 -8.85 19.53
C VAL A 140 -10.90 -8.84 18.77
N LYS A 141 -11.96 -8.30 19.40
CA LYS A 141 -13.34 -8.24 18.85
C LYS A 141 -13.79 -6.85 18.42
N SER A 142 -12.98 -5.84 18.67
CA SER A 142 -13.30 -4.45 18.37
C SER A 142 -13.34 -4.14 16.87
N ASP A 143 -14.07 -3.09 16.55
CA ASP A 143 -14.12 -2.50 15.21
C ASP A 143 -13.26 -1.24 15.13
N ASP A 144 -12.40 -0.97 16.11
CA ASP A 144 -11.49 0.17 16.08
C ASP A 144 -10.03 -0.31 16.10
N LEU A 145 -9.62 -0.84 14.96
CA LEU A 145 -8.29 -1.39 14.72
C LEU A 145 -7.48 -0.47 13.82
N VAL A 146 -6.15 -0.59 13.88
CA VAL A 146 -5.24 -0.05 12.86
C VAL A 146 -4.48 -1.19 12.20
N LEU A 147 -4.32 -1.09 10.87
CA LEU A 147 -3.48 -1.97 10.08
C LEU A 147 -2.35 -1.14 9.48
N GLN A 148 -1.11 -1.46 9.77
CA GLN A 148 0.05 -0.94 9.04
C GLN A 148 0.63 -2.11 8.25
N MET A 149 0.68 -2.03 6.92
CA MET A 149 1.05 -3.16 6.07
C MET A 149 2.08 -2.73 5.04
N ASP A 150 3.29 -3.20 5.26
CA ASP A 150 4.41 -3.20 4.32
C ASP A 150 4.87 -4.66 4.21
N ILE A 151 4.58 -5.30 3.08
CA ILE A 151 4.90 -6.71 2.84
C ILE A 151 5.36 -6.92 1.39
N GLU A 152 6.14 -5.99 0.85
CA GLU A 152 6.95 -6.19 -0.36
C GLU A 152 6.19 -6.61 -1.64
N GLY A 153 4.91 -6.24 -1.75
CA GLY A 153 4.04 -6.53 -2.89
C GLY A 153 2.95 -7.57 -2.61
N TRP A 154 2.93 -8.17 -1.42
CA TRP A 154 1.88 -9.11 -1.01
C TRP A 154 0.60 -8.40 -0.53
N GLU A 155 0.61 -7.07 -0.39
CA GLU A 155 -0.52 -6.26 0.10
C GLU A 155 -1.75 -6.53 -0.77
N TYR A 156 -1.55 -6.58 -2.08
CA TYR A 156 -2.60 -6.82 -3.06
C TYR A 156 -3.34 -8.13 -2.86
N GLU A 157 -2.60 -9.20 -2.63
CA GLU A 157 -3.18 -10.55 -2.51
C GLU A 157 -3.96 -10.66 -1.21
N VAL A 158 -3.35 -10.22 -0.10
CA VAL A 158 -3.96 -10.20 1.24
C VAL A 158 -5.24 -9.37 1.24
N LEU A 159 -5.19 -8.13 0.75
CA LEU A 159 -6.36 -7.24 0.72
C LEU A 159 -7.46 -7.78 -0.20
N SER A 160 -7.10 -8.45 -1.30
CA SER A 160 -8.09 -9.03 -2.22
C SER A 160 -8.86 -10.20 -1.60
N ALA A 161 -8.21 -10.98 -0.72
CA ALA A 161 -8.79 -12.15 -0.07
C ALA A 161 -9.50 -11.83 1.25
N CYS A 162 -9.11 -10.74 1.93
CA CYS A 162 -9.71 -10.29 3.18
C CYS A 162 -11.20 -10.00 3.03
N SER A 163 -12.03 -10.35 4.02
CA SER A 163 -13.47 -10.09 3.98
C SER A 163 -13.81 -8.60 4.18
N ASP A 164 -14.89 -8.11 3.55
CA ASP A 164 -15.38 -6.74 3.78
C ASP A 164 -15.76 -6.52 5.26
N GLN A 165 -16.26 -7.56 5.92
CA GLN A 165 -16.58 -7.54 7.34
C GLN A 165 -15.34 -7.23 8.19
N LEU A 166 -14.20 -7.88 7.90
CA LEU A 166 -12.97 -7.61 8.61
C LEU A 166 -12.34 -6.28 8.21
N LEU A 167 -12.27 -5.96 6.92
CA LEU A 167 -11.73 -4.68 6.46
C LEU A 167 -12.43 -3.52 7.16
N SER A 168 -13.76 -3.58 7.27
CA SER A 168 -14.56 -2.55 7.94
C SER A 168 -14.24 -2.37 9.43
N ARG A 169 -13.50 -3.27 10.08
CA ARG A 169 -13.04 -3.14 11.48
C ARG A 169 -11.79 -2.29 11.63
N PHE A 170 -11.08 -2.03 10.54
CA PHE A 170 -9.94 -1.12 10.58
C PHE A 170 -10.45 0.31 10.46
N ARG A 171 -10.20 1.11 11.49
CA ARG A 171 -10.46 2.54 11.51
C ARG A 171 -9.48 3.27 10.57
N VAL A 172 -8.22 2.84 10.61
CA VAL A 172 -7.12 3.35 9.78
C VAL A 172 -6.37 2.16 9.16
N ILE A 173 -6.07 2.26 7.87
CA ILE A 173 -5.18 1.33 7.17
C ILE A 173 -4.05 2.15 6.55
N ILE A 174 -2.81 1.81 6.89
CA ILE A 174 -1.59 2.33 6.28
C ILE A 174 -1.05 1.21 5.39
N LEU A 175 -0.82 1.53 4.11
CA LEU A 175 -0.29 0.60 3.12
C LEU A 175 0.99 1.18 2.53
N GLU A 176 1.99 0.34 2.31
CA GLU A 176 3.05 0.62 1.37
C GLU A 176 2.83 -0.19 0.09
N LEU A 177 2.34 0.47 -0.95
CA LEU A 177 1.97 -0.15 -2.21
C LEU A 177 3.22 -0.37 -3.07
N HIS A 178 3.76 -1.58 -3.02
CA HIS A 178 4.92 -1.96 -3.79
C HIS A 178 4.60 -2.28 -5.25
N ARG A 179 5.60 -2.11 -6.13
CA ARG A 179 5.59 -2.58 -7.52
C ARG A 179 4.52 -1.93 -8.41
N LEU A 180 4.23 -0.65 -8.21
CA LEU A 180 3.25 0.10 -9.01
C LEU A 180 3.68 0.30 -10.46
N GLU A 181 4.94 0.06 -10.83
CA GLU A 181 5.36 -0.04 -12.24
C GLU A 181 4.58 -1.12 -13.02
N ARG A 182 4.02 -2.11 -12.32
CA ARG A 182 3.13 -3.12 -12.89
C ARG A 182 1.82 -2.56 -13.43
N LEU A 183 1.44 -1.32 -13.09
CA LEU A 183 0.32 -0.62 -13.73
C LEU A 183 0.51 -0.48 -15.25
N SER A 184 1.74 -0.60 -15.75
CA SER A 184 2.03 -0.72 -17.19
C SER A 184 1.48 -2.00 -17.84
N GLN A 185 1.01 -2.95 -17.04
CA GLN A 185 0.43 -4.22 -17.48
C GLN A 185 -1.10 -4.16 -17.35
N ALA A 186 -1.83 -4.18 -18.47
CA ALA A 186 -3.29 -4.05 -18.45
C ALA A 186 -4.03 -5.01 -17.48
N PRO A 187 -3.65 -6.29 -17.30
CA PRO A 187 -4.29 -7.16 -16.32
C PRO A 187 -4.10 -6.68 -14.88
N PHE A 188 -2.89 -6.24 -14.51
CA PHE A 188 -2.62 -5.73 -13.17
C PHE A 188 -3.33 -4.40 -12.94
N LEU A 189 -3.34 -3.50 -13.93
CA LEU A 189 -4.10 -2.26 -13.83
C LEU A 189 -5.59 -2.51 -13.59
N GLN A 190 -6.19 -3.47 -14.30
CA GLN A 190 -7.60 -3.82 -14.11
C GLN A 190 -7.86 -4.37 -12.70
N PHE A 191 -6.98 -5.25 -12.23
CA PHE A 191 -7.04 -5.80 -10.88
C PHE A 191 -6.90 -4.69 -9.82
N PHE A 192 -5.87 -3.86 -9.92
CA PHE A 192 -5.58 -2.77 -8.99
C PHE A 192 -6.74 -1.77 -8.93
N ARG A 193 -7.29 -1.40 -10.10
CA ARG A 193 -8.47 -0.53 -10.17
C ARG A 193 -9.66 -1.14 -9.41
N GLY A 194 -9.92 -2.43 -9.58
CA GLY A 194 -10.99 -3.13 -8.87
C GLY A 194 -10.77 -3.16 -7.36
N LEU A 195 -9.54 -3.43 -6.92
CA LEU A 195 -9.17 -3.41 -5.50
C LEU A 195 -9.37 -2.01 -4.89
N MET A 196 -8.85 -0.96 -5.52
CA MET A 196 -9.00 0.41 -5.03
C MET A 196 -10.45 0.90 -5.09
N GLN A 197 -11.24 0.46 -6.07
CA GLN A 197 -12.69 0.72 -6.12
C GLN A 197 -13.44 0.05 -4.98
N ARG A 198 -13.06 -1.16 -4.59
CA ARG A 198 -13.63 -1.84 -3.42
C ARG A 198 -13.27 -1.09 -2.14
N LEU A 199 -11.99 -0.75 -1.95
CA LEU A 199 -11.52 -0.03 -0.77
C LEU A 199 -12.20 1.35 -0.64
N SER A 200 -12.39 2.10 -1.73
CA SER A 200 -13.02 3.42 -1.68
C SER A 200 -14.49 3.41 -1.24
N GLY A 201 -15.16 2.24 -1.32
CA GLY A 201 -16.50 2.06 -0.75
C GLY A 201 -16.53 2.12 0.79
N MET A 202 -15.42 1.76 1.45
CA MET A 202 -15.29 1.71 2.91
C MET A 202 -14.36 2.79 3.46
N PHE A 203 -13.44 3.29 2.65
CA PHE A 203 -12.34 4.16 3.05
C PHE A 203 -12.21 5.41 2.19
N THR A 204 -11.62 6.44 2.78
CA THR A 204 -11.16 7.65 2.10
C THR A 204 -9.65 7.75 2.29
N VAL A 205 -8.93 8.05 1.21
CA VAL A 205 -7.49 8.35 1.28
C VAL A 205 -7.32 9.66 2.04
N ALA A 206 -6.67 9.62 3.19
CA ALA A 206 -6.34 10.80 3.99
C ALA A 206 -4.96 11.37 3.64
N HIS A 207 -4.03 10.50 3.22
CA HIS A 207 -2.69 10.90 2.84
C HIS A 207 -2.10 9.96 1.78
N LEU A 208 -1.20 10.50 0.96
CA LEU A 208 -0.35 9.72 0.06
C LEU A 208 1.04 10.32 0.00
N HIS A 209 2.06 9.47 -0.02
CA HIS A 209 3.46 9.88 -0.04
C HIS A 209 4.28 8.92 -0.92
N PRO A 210 4.83 9.38 -2.06
CA PRO A 210 5.68 8.55 -2.90
C PRO A 210 7.00 8.20 -2.21
N ASN A 211 7.25 6.93 -1.95
CA ASN A 211 8.54 6.50 -1.42
C ASN A 211 9.63 6.75 -2.47
N ASN A 212 10.70 7.42 -2.06
CA ASN A 212 11.79 7.84 -2.94
C ASN A 212 12.95 6.83 -3.05
N CYS A 213 12.74 5.58 -2.61
CA CYS A 213 13.70 4.48 -2.77
C CYS A 213 13.96 4.15 -4.26
N VAL A 214 12.96 4.36 -5.12
CA VAL A 214 13.05 4.18 -6.58
C VAL A 214 12.46 5.40 -7.29
N PRO A 215 13.13 5.96 -8.32
CA PRO A 215 12.58 7.08 -9.08
C PRO A 215 11.23 6.77 -9.74
N SER A 216 10.34 7.76 -9.75
CA SER A 216 9.09 7.72 -10.52
C SER A 216 9.32 7.45 -12.00
N MET A 217 8.33 6.81 -12.65
CA MET A 217 8.37 6.51 -14.08
C MET A 217 7.11 6.99 -14.79
N THR A 218 7.21 7.26 -16.09
CA THR A 218 6.05 7.63 -16.91
C THR A 218 5.44 6.41 -17.60
N ILE A 219 4.17 6.15 -17.34
CA ILE A 219 3.37 5.11 -17.99
C ILE A 219 2.25 5.79 -18.78
N ALA A 220 2.27 5.66 -20.11
CA ALA A 220 1.28 6.28 -21.00
C ALA A 220 0.99 7.78 -20.71
N GLY A 221 2.02 8.55 -20.33
CA GLY A 221 1.90 9.98 -20.03
C GLY A 221 1.48 10.32 -18.59
N VAL A 222 1.31 9.33 -17.72
CA VAL A 222 1.06 9.50 -16.28
C VAL A 222 2.32 9.14 -15.50
N GLU A 223 2.73 9.98 -14.57
CA GLU A 223 3.84 9.70 -13.66
C GLU A 223 3.35 8.81 -12.52
N VAL A 224 4.08 7.72 -12.28
CA VAL A 224 3.74 6.68 -11.31
C VAL A 224 4.98 6.39 -10.48
N PRO A 225 4.93 6.58 -9.14
CA PRO A 225 5.98 6.12 -8.27
C PRO A 225 5.91 4.59 -8.13
N PRO A 226 7.02 3.85 -8.22
CA PRO A 226 7.01 2.39 -8.05
C PRO A 226 6.59 1.92 -6.65
N VAL A 227 6.78 2.76 -5.63
CA VAL A 227 6.38 2.51 -4.25
C VAL A 227 5.64 3.73 -3.72
N LEU A 228 4.49 3.53 -3.08
CA LEU A 228 3.62 4.60 -2.60
C LEU A 228 3.06 4.25 -1.22
N GLU A 229 3.32 5.11 -0.24
CA GLU A 229 2.66 5.05 1.06
C GLU A 229 1.26 5.67 0.95
N LEU A 230 0.27 4.99 1.52
CA LEU A 230 -1.14 5.38 1.46
C LEU A 230 -1.80 5.21 2.82
N THR A 231 -2.39 6.28 3.33
CA THR A 231 -3.20 6.23 4.56
C THR A 231 -4.68 6.31 4.22
N LEU A 232 -5.42 5.27 4.58
CA LEU A 232 -6.85 5.12 4.39
C LEU A 232 -7.58 5.26 5.72
N VAL A 233 -8.67 6.02 5.73
CA VAL A 233 -9.51 6.25 6.91
C VAL A 233 -10.91 5.74 6.63
N ARG A 234 -11.48 4.99 7.56
CA ARG A 234 -12.83 4.45 7.39
C ARG A 234 -13.83 5.59 7.22
N ASN A 235 -14.74 5.44 6.27
CA ASN A 235 -15.62 6.51 5.82
C ASN A 235 -16.53 7.09 6.92
N ASP A 236 -16.87 6.32 7.95
CA ASP A 236 -17.66 6.78 9.10
C ASP A 236 -16.88 7.70 10.06
N ARG A 237 -15.54 7.74 9.96
CA ARG A 237 -14.66 8.63 10.73
C ARG A 237 -14.36 9.95 10.03
N VAL A 238 -14.69 10.05 8.74
CA VAL A 238 -14.41 11.22 7.90
C VAL A 238 -15.34 12.37 8.29
N LYS A 239 -14.79 13.48 8.79
CA LYS A 239 -15.54 14.68 9.25
C LYS A 239 -15.71 15.73 8.16
N SER A 240 -14.75 15.82 7.25
CA SER A 240 -14.77 16.63 6.04
C SER A 240 -14.28 15.77 4.89
N LYS A 241 -14.69 16.06 3.65
CA LYS A 241 -14.17 15.37 2.47
C LYS A 241 -13.95 16.38 1.34
N THR A 242 -12.87 17.13 1.47
CA THR A 242 -12.43 18.12 0.48
C THR A 242 -11.06 17.72 -0.07
N PRO A 243 -10.76 17.94 -1.37
CA PRO A 243 -9.42 17.69 -1.89
C PRO A 243 -8.37 18.43 -1.07
N VAL A 244 -7.21 17.82 -0.84
CA VAL A 244 -6.10 18.50 -0.16
C VAL A 244 -5.59 19.66 -1.02
N THR A 245 -4.98 20.66 -0.39
CA THR A 245 -4.53 21.88 -1.07
C THR A 245 -3.13 21.78 -1.68
N GLY A 246 -2.39 20.71 -1.38
CA GLY A 246 -1.06 20.48 -1.92
C GLY A 246 -0.36 19.28 -1.29
N LEU A 247 0.66 18.78 -1.98
CA LEU A 247 1.62 17.79 -1.51
C LEU A 247 3.04 18.24 -1.93
N PRO A 248 4.09 17.86 -1.18
CA PRO A 248 4.07 17.05 0.04
C PRO A 248 3.43 17.78 1.24
N HIS A 249 2.97 17.02 2.22
CA HIS A 249 2.52 17.55 3.50
C HIS A 249 3.70 18.08 4.31
N ALA A 250 3.48 19.05 5.19
CA ALA A 250 4.56 19.68 5.97
C ALA A 250 5.26 18.74 6.97
N LEU A 251 4.67 17.57 7.25
CA LEU A 251 5.22 16.52 8.10
C LEU A 251 5.81 15.34 7.31
N ASP A 252 5.75 15.38 5.97
CA ASP A 252 6.39 14.35 5.15
C ASP A 252 7.91 14.44 5.29
N GLU A 253 8.54 13.26 5.30
CA GLU A 253 9.98 13.09 5.28
C GLU A 253 10.37 12.13 4.17
N LEU A 254 11.56 12.31 3.58
CA LEU A 254 12.07 11.36 2.58
C LEU A 254 12.32 10.00 3.23
N ASN A 255 11.77 8.93 2.65
CA ASN A 255 12.09 7.55 3.06
C ASN A 255 13.59 7.28 3.02
N VAL A 256 14.25 7.70 1.93
CA VAL A 256 15.70 7.56 1.72
C VAL A 256 16.33 8.95 1.60
N PRO A 257 16.93 9.51 2.66
CA PRO A 257 17.49 10.87 2.66
C PRO A 257 18.57 11.13 1.60
N ALA A 258 19.27 10.07 1.16
CA ALA A 258 20.31 10.16 0.14
C ALA A 258 19.75 10.26 -1.30
N ASN A 259 18.47 9.94 -1.50
CA ASN A 259 17.82 9.97 -2.80
C ASN A 259 17.07 11.29 -3.01
N PRO A 260 16.92 11.76 -4.27
CA PRO A 260 16.03 12.88 -4.55
C PRO A 260 14.58 12.53 -4.19
N ALA A 261 13.75 13.54 -3.91
CA ALA A 261 12.32 13.34 -3.70
C ALA A 261 11.64 12.84 -4.98
N ASN A 262 10.60 12.01 -4.83
CA ASN A 262 9.64 11.78 -5.89
C ASN A 262 8.55 12.85 -5.79
N ASP A 263 8.40 13.68 -6.83
CA ASP A 263 7.34 14.68 -6.87
C ASP A 263 5.97 14.00 -6.93
N VAL A 264 4.95 14.66 -6.36
CA VAL A 264 3.55 14.28 -6.54
C VAL A 264 2.93 15.23 -7.56
N PRO A 265 2.70 14.80 -8.81
CA PRO A 265 2.08 15.64 -9.81
C PRO A 265 0.73 16.17 -9.33
N SER A 266 0.41 17.42 -9.70
CA SER A 266 -0.75 18.10 -9.13
C SER A 266 -2.07 17.39 -9.41
N TYR A 267 -2.17 16.63 -10.51
CA TYR A 267 -3.36 15.85 -10.86
C TYR A 267 -3.65 14.66 -9.92
N TYR A 268 -2.74 14.30 -9.00
CA TYR A 268 -3.03 13.36 -7.92
C TYR A 268 -3.90 13.96 -6.83
N TRP A 269 -3.86 15.28 -6.61
CA TRP A 269 -4.52 15.93 -5.47
C TRP A 269 -5.44 17.09 -5.87
N GLN A 270 -5.26 17.67 -7.04
CA GLN A 270 -6.20 18.62 -7.63
C GLN A 270 -7.42 17.88 -8.20
N ALA A 271 -8.58 18.52 -8.08
CA ALA A 271 -9.85 18.08 -8.65
C ALA A 271 -10.09 18.71 -10.03
#